data_AF-A0A4P5VS07-F1
#
_entry.id   AF-A0A4P5VS07-F1
#
_cell.length_a   1.000
_cell.length_b   1.000
_cell.length_c   1.000
_cell.angle_alpha   90.00
_cell.angle_beta   90.00
_cell.angle_gamma   90.00
#
_symmetry.space_group_name_H-M   'P 1'
#
loop_
_entity.id
_entity.type
_entity.pdbx_description
1 polymer ?
#
loop_
_entity_poly.entity_id
_entity_poly.type
_entity_poly.pdbx_seq_one_letter_code
_entity_poly.pdbx_strand_id
1 'polypeptide(L)'
;MLAAALLALAACSLVSDADLAARFDADGDGVSRPEDCDDGDAALGAAIVWYADGDGDGFGATASTPACAQPDGYVAANGDCDDQEPGLNPATWWYPDVDGDTYGAADAGVQQCELPAGFIANGQDCLDSDPAAFPGGTDAWYDGVDGNCDGASDYDADGDGFDSDAYAGSDCDDTTDTIGPGVPEVCSNRIDDDCDGVIANTCAFDGDVTLDLADVVWTPVDDVGDYSPYIGQALAGGDLLGSGTLQVVLGAPKAKGASGQAPSGAVFVVPPTVGGFLDDVASAIVRGDEVGGSFGIALAIADLSGDGQDDLIVGSSGANGGYGEVAVLFGPLDGRIDAGSAEAAIAGESEDWYFGSTVEALGDIDGDGFEDAIAQGSLAATLLYGGRAAWDLSDGVRGTFGPGVPSGKGDVDGDGLNDILLSTGGRGSYYPVVFTHAPRGWESFEDDADARLVDGNNNGVYDALEILPDTNRDGYDDIVVGASGDRRAGANTGAALLFLGPPTGWADALIAGDTDTQTVGTSVTGTDIDADGRTDLVVGAPSGLYLFLSPISGTLTVADRQASITDAQINAREARNPGDLDEDGSDDLLIGMSSAYLFLGGIE
;
A
#
# COMPACT_ATOMS: atom_id res chain seq x y z
N MET A 1 -49.70 -135.58 50.73
CA MET A 1 -49.25 -136.45 49.63
C MET A 1 -48.56 -135.59 48.59
N LEU A 2 -47.49 -136.14 48.02
CA LEU A 2 -46.43 -135.65 47.13
C LEU A 2 -46.66 -134.51 46.10
N ALA A 3 -45.49 -133.94 45.74
CA ALA A 3 -45.02 -133.37 44.46
C ALA A 3 -45.24 -131.86 44.23
N ALA A 4 -44.35 -131.09 43.60
CA ALA A 4 -42.93 -131.18 43.21
C ALA A 4 -42.48 -129.77 42.75
N ALA A 5 -41.17 -129.52 42.72
CA ALA A 5 -40.50 -128.25 42.48
C ALA A 5 -40.72 -127.59 41.10
N LEU A 6 -40.59 -126.25 41.02
CA LEU A 6 -40.08 -125.57 39.82
C LEU A 6 -39.42 -124.21 40.13
N LEU A 7 -38.12 -124.14 39.81
CA LEU A 7 -37.25 -123.01 39.43
C LEU A 7 -37.54 -121.58 39.94
N ALA A 8 -36.62 -121.07 40.75
CA ALA A 8 -36.31 -119.64 40.85
C ALA A 8 -35.04 -119.35 40.03
N LEU A 9 -35.19 -118.77 38.83
CA LEU A 9 -34.11 -118.00 38.20
C LEU A 9 -34.35 -116.54 38.54
N ALA A 10 -33.36 -115.94 39.21
CA ALA A 10 -33.41 -114.57 39.70
C ALA A 10 -33.54 -113.56 38.56
N ALA A 11 -34.33 -112.52 38.84
CA ALA A 11 -34.64 -111.40 37.98
C ALA A 11 -33.38 -110.71 37.43
N CYS A 12 -33.29 -110.63 36.10
CA CYS A 12 -32.59 -109.54 35.43
C CYS A 12 -33.70 -108.54 35.07
N SER A 13 -33.77 -107.41 35.78
CA SER A 13 -34.65 -106.30 35.42
C SER A 13 -34.28 -105.82 34.01
N LEU A 14 -35.19 -106.00 33.07
CA LEU A 14 -35.13 -105.33 31.77
C LEU A 14 -35.15 -103.82 32.07
N VAL A 15 -34.07 -103.13 31.72
CA VAL A 15 -34.00 -101.66 31.74
C VAL A 15 -35.12 -101.15 30.83
N SER A 16 -35.99 -100.28 31.33
CA SER A 16 -37.05 -99.70 30.48
C SER A 16 -36.42 -98.78 29.43
N ASP A 17 -37.05 -98.58 28.27
CA ASP A 17 -36.52 -97.64 27.26
C ASP A 17 -36.32 -96.22 27.83
N ALA A 18 -37.10 -95.83 28.84
CA ALA A 18 -36.93 -94.59 29.59
C ALA A 18 -35.71 -94.60 30.52
N ASP A 19 -35.44 -95.72 31.21
CA ASP A 19 -34.21 -95.91 31.97
C ASP A 19 -32.98 -96.07 31.07
N LEU A 20 -33.17 -96.46 29.81
CA LEU A 20 -32.13 -96.54 28.80
C LEU A 20 -31.80 -95.14 28.28
N ALA A 21 -32.82 -94.35 27.90
CA ALA A 21 -32.65 -92.95 27.48
C ALA A 21 -31.99 -92.08 28.57
N ALA A 22 -32.48 -92.15 29.82
CA ALA A 22 -31.91 -91.41 30.96
C ALA A 22 -30.51 -91.89 31.40
N ARG A 23 -30.00 -93.00 30.85
CA ARG A 23 -28.62 -93.47 31.07
C ARG A 23 -27.66 -93.05 29.97
N PHE A 24 -28.17 -92.55 28.84
CA PHE A 24 -27.37 -92.18 27.68
C PHE A 24 -27.42 -90.68 27.36
N ASP A 25 -28.32 -89.92 27.98
CA ASP A 25 -28.45 -88.46 27.98
C ASP A 25 -28.59 -88.03 29.46
N ALA A 26 -27.46 -87.77 30.11
CA ALA A 26 -27.38 -87.60 31.57
C ALA A 26 -27.60 -86.16 32.05
N ASP A 27 -27.50 -85.16 31.16
CA ASP A 27 -27.82 -83.76 31.47
C ASP A 27 -29.21 -83.32 30.99
N GLY A 28 -29.86 -84.11 30.12
CA GLY A 28 -31.24 -83.97 29.70
C GLY A 28 -31.46 -82.96 28.57
N ASP A 29 -30.43 -82.66 27.77
CA ASP A 29 -30.51 -81.74 26.64
C ASP A 29 -31.13 -82.36 25.36
N GLY A 30 -31.29 -83.69 25.35
CA GLY A 30 -31.88 -84.45 24.26
C GLY A 30 -30.86 -85.04 23.26
N VAL A 31 -29.55 -84.91 23.51
CA VAL A 31 -28.47 -85.55 22.78
C VAL A 31 -27.89 -86.67 23.64
N SER A 32 -27.64 -87.84 23.05
CA SER A 32 -27.13 -89.01 23.79
C SER A 32 -25.72 -89.38 23.37
N ARG A 33 -24.97 -90.10 24.23
CA ARG A 33 -23.68 -90.68 23.84
C ARG A 33 -23.83 -91.70 22.70
N PRO A 34 -22.85 -91.75 21.76
CA PRO A 34 -21.59 -91.01 21.73
C PRO A 34 -21.64 -89.64 21.04
N GLU A 35 -22.81 -89.16 20.62
CA GLU A 35 -22.96 -87.92 19.83
C GLU A 35 -22.87 -86.63 20.66
N ASP A 36 -23.05 -86.76 21.98
CA ASP A 36 -22.95 -85.69 22.96
C ASP A 36 -21.49 -85.32 23.30
N CYS A 37 -21.19 -84.03 23.22
CA CYS A 37 -19.89 -83.45 23.49
C CYS A 37 -19.50 -83.48 24.98
N ASP A 38 -20.46 -83.27 25.88
CA ASP A 38 -20.28 -83.45 27.32
C ASP A 38 -21.62 -83.77 27.99
N ASP A 39 -21.91 -85.06 28.11
CA ASP A 39 -23.10 -85.66 28.75
C ASP A 39 -23.26 -85.34 30.26
N GLY A 40 -22.54 -84.35 30.78
CA GLY A 40 -22.75 -83.75 32.10
C GLY A 40 -23.08 -82.25 32.06
N ASP A 41 -23.16 -81.63 30.88
CA ASP A 41 -23.38 -80.19 30.68
C ASP A 41 -24.40 -79.93 29.56
N ALA A 42 -25.65 -79.68 29.94
CA ALA A 42 -26.76 -79.43 29.02
C ALA A 42 -26.60 -78.19 28.11
N ALA A 43 -25.51 -77.42 28.26
CA ALA A 43 -25.14 -76.35 27.33
C ALA A 43 -24.31 -76.84 26.13
N LEU A 44 -23.74 -78.05 26.19
CA LEU A 44 -22.82 -78.63 25.22
C LEU A 44 -23.39 -79.91 24.58
N GLY A 45 -24.40 -79.74 23.72
CA GLY A 45 -25.01 -80.88 23.01
C GLY A 45 -24.14 -81.45 21.88
N ALA A 46 -24.77 -81.81 20.75
CA ALA A 46 -24.04 -82.47 19.66
C ALA A 46 -22.95 -81.57 19.04
N ALA A 47 -21.85 -82.19 18.59
CA ALA A 47 -20.80 -81.48 17.86
C ALA A 47 -21.39 -80.70 16.67
N ILE A 48 -21.14 -79.40 16.62
CA ILE A 48 -21.53 -78.57 15.48
C ILE A 48 -20.45 -78.62 14.40
N VAL A 49 -20.86 -78.39 13.15
CA VAL A 49 -19.96 -78.37 12.00
C VAL A 49 -19.26 -77.01 11.96
N TRP A 50 -17.93 -77.03 12.03
CA TRP A 50 -17.08 -75.87 11.87
C TRP A 50 -16.46 -75.89 10.47
N TYR A 51 -16.36 -74.73 9.83
CA TYR A 51 -15.87 -74.55 8.47
C TYR A 51 -14.49 -73.90 8.51
N ALA A 52 -13.54 -74.42 7.75
CA ALA A 52 -12.19 -73.85 7.71
C ALA A 52 -12.28 -72.40 7.23
N ASP A 53 -11.56 -71.53 7.90
CA ASP A 53 -11.48 -70.09 7.62
C ASP A 53 -10.01 -69.80 7.33
N GLY A 54 -9.65 -69.90 6.05
CA GLY A 54 -8.28 -69.85 5.58
C GLY A 54 -7.66 -68.46 5.64
N ASP A 55 -8.51 -67.42 5.59
CA ASP A 55 -8.11 -66.04 5.43
C ASP A 55 -8.45 -65.15 6.64
N GLY A 56 -9.30 -65.65 7.55
CA GLY A 56 -9.60 -65.09 8.86
C GLY A 56 -10.72 -64.07 8.86
N ASP A 57 -11.59 -64.04 7.85
CA ASP A 57 -12.65 -63.03 7.70
C ASP A 57 -13.95 -63.33 8.48
N GLY A 58 -14.05 -64.53 9.06
CA GLY A 58 -15.21 -64.96 9.84
C GLY A 58 -16.24 -65.79 9.07
N PHE A 59 -16.07 -65.99 7.76
CA PHE A 59 -16.81 -66.93 6.93
C PHE A 59 -15.92 -68.13 6.61
N GLY A 60 -16.51 -69.32 6.61
CA GLY A 60 -15.76 -70.54 6.34
C GLY A 60 -16.14 -71.17 5.02
N ALA A 61 -15.16 -71.86 4.43
CA ALA A 61 -15.29 -72.60 3.20
C ALA A 61 -16.07 -73.91 3.35
N THR A 62 -16.29 -74.59 2.23
CA THR A 62 -16.91 -75.93 2.23
C THR A 62 -16.13 -77.01 3.01
N ALA A 63 -14.83 -76.81 3.25
CA ALA A 63 -14.03 -77.72 4.06
C ALA A 63 -14.44 -77.60 5.53
N SER A 64 -14.95 -78.69 6.12
CA SER A 64 -15.55 -78.62 7.45
C SER A 64 -15.20 -79.80 8.35
N THR A 65 -15.17 -79.59 9.66
CA THR A 65 -15.00 -80.63 10.68
C THR A 65 -16.03 -80.47 11.81
N PRO A 66 -16.73 -81.54 12.24
CA PRO A 66 -17.55 -81.49 13.44
C PRO A 66 -16.66 -81.45 14.69
N ALA A 67 -16.92 -80.53 15.60
CA ALA A 67 -16.22 -80.42 16.88
C ALA A 67 -17.09 -79.76 17.96
N CYS A 68 -16.81 -80.10 19.22
CA CYS A 68 -17.53 -79.60 20.39
C CYS A 68 -17.19 -78.15 20.76
N ALA A 69 -15.97 -77.73 20.41
CA ALA A 69 -15.51 -76.35 20.54
C ALA A 69 -14.88 -75.95 19.20
N GLN A 70 -14.85 -74.65 18.94
CA GLN A 70 -14.24 -74.07 17.74
C GLN A 70 -12.78 -74.52 17.60
N PRO A 71 -12.43 -75.28 16.54
CA PRO A 71 -11.04 -75.55 16.22
C PRO A 71 -10.31 -74.28 15.78
N ASP A 72 -9.01 -74.20 16.02
CA ASP A 72 -8.18 -73.10 15.53
C ASP A 72 -8.25 -73.05 13.98
N GLY A 73 -8.55 -71.86 13.43
CA GLY A 73 -8.69 -71.65 11.98
C GLY A 73 -10.01 -72.14 11.37
N TYR A 74 -11.06 -72.28 12.18
CA TYR A 74 -12.41 -72.62 11.71
C TYR A 74 -13.45 -71.70 12.32
N VAL A 75 -14.56 -71.46 11.62
CA VAL A 75 -15.70 -70.63 12.04
C VAL A 75 -17.04 -71.34 11.84
N ALA A 76 -18.08 -70.86 12.52
CA ALA A 76 -19.41 -71.48 12.45
C ALA A 76 -20.20 -71.03 11.20
N ALA A 77 -19.88 -69.86 10.65
CA ALA A 77 -20.51 -69.35 9.45
C ALA A 77 -19.94 -70.07 8.22
N ASN A 78 -20.81 -70.60 7.38
CA ASN A 78 -20.42 -71.18 6.08
C ASN A 78 -20.78 -70.19 4.97
N GLY A 79 -20.21 -70.41 3.80
CA GLY A 79 -20.60 -69.72 2.58
C GLY A 79 -19.59 -68.68 2.14
N ASP A 80 -18.35 -68.79 2.61
CA ASP A 80 -17.24 -68.03 2.05
C ASP A 80 -17.14 -68.28 0.53
N CYS A 81 -17.04 -67.19 -0.21
CA CYS A 81 -16.98 -67.21 -1.65
C CYS A 81 -15.55 -67.53 -2.13
N ASP A 82 -14.51 -67.08 -1.41
CA ASP A 82 -13.09 -67.42 -1.64
C ASP A 82 -12.26 -67.39 -0.34
N ASP A 83 -12.01 -68.58 0.22
CA ASP A 83 -11.28 -68.88 1.48
C ASP A 83 -9.79 -68.48 1.52
N GLN A 84 -9.35 -67.67 0.57
CA GLN A 84 -8.00 -67.12 0.46
C GLN A 84 -8.00 -65.60 0.35
N GLU A 85 -9.17 -64.95 0.27
CA GLU A 85 -9.34 -63.52 0.06
C GLU A 85 -10.34 -62.94 1.08
N PRO A 86 -9.87 -62.33 2.19
CA PRO A 86 -10.73 -61.87 3.27
C PRO A 86 -11.79 -60.82 2.89
N GLY A 87 -11.70 -60.29 1.66
CA GLY A 87 -12.61 -59.30 1.11
C GLY A 87 -13.76 -59.89 0.31
N LEU A 88 -13.81 -61.20 0.06
CA LEU A 88 -14.76 -61.83 -0.85
C LEU A 88 -15.64 -62.90 -0.18
N ASN A 89 -16.67 -62.43 0.52
CA ASN A 89 -17.64 -63.24 1.24
C ASN A 89 -19.09 -62.76 0.97
N PRO A 90 -20.13 -63.42 1.51
CA PRO A 90 -21.51 -63.01 1.28
C PRO A 90 -21.88 -61.60 1.78
N ALA A 91 -21.04 -61.00 2.62
CA ALA A 91 -21.18 -59.63 3.11
C ALA A 91 -20.33 -58.61 2.33
N THR A 92 -19.62 -59.02 1.29
CA THR A 92 -18.88 -58.12 0.38
C THR A 92 -19.83 -57.14 -0.30
N TRP A 93 -19.51 -55.85 -0.21
CA TRP A 93 -20.25 -54.77 -0.84
C TRP A 93 -19.79 -54.53 -2.28
N TRP A 94 -20.76 -54.31 -3.16
CA TRP A 94 -20.58 -53.83 -4.51
C TRP A 94 -21.43 -52.57 -4.69
N TYR A 95 -20.86 -51.51 -5.27
CA TYR A 95 -21.49 -50.21 -5.47
C TYR A 95 -21.73 -49.97 -6.96
N PRO A 96 -22.88 -49.42 -7.38
CA PRO A 96 -23.13 -49.14 -8.79
C PRO A 96 -22.10 -48.11 -9.28
N ASP A 97 -21.62 -48.32 -10.50
CA ASP A 97 -20.67 -47.45 -11.22
C ASP A 97 -21.35 -47.07 -12.55
N VAL A 98 -22.08 -45.96 -12.53
CA VAL A 98 -22.99 -45.56 -13.62
C VAL A 98 -22.25 -44.82 -14.73
N ASP A 99 -21.24 -44.03 -14.39
CA ASP A 99 -20.45 -43.25 -15.36
C ASP A 99 -19.18 -43.96 -15.85
N GLY A 100 -18.73 -45.02 -15.17
CA GLY A 100 -17.64 -45.89 -15.60
C GLY A 100 -16.25 -45.41 -15.18
N ASP A 101 -16.12 -44.60 -14.13
CA ASP A 101 -14.85 -44.06 -13.65
C ASP A 101 -14.11 -44.97 -12.64
N THR A 102 -14.71 -46.11 -12.27
CA THR A 102 -14.24 -47.13 -11.31
C THR A 102 -14.45 -46.82 -9.82
N TYR A 103 -15.15 -45.75 -9.52
CA TYR A 103 -15.74 -45.47 -8.22
C TYR A 103 -17.26 -45.70 -8.33
N GLY A 104 -17.92 -45.93 -7.20
CA GLY A 104 -19.35 -46.18 -7.19
C GLY A 104 -20.04 -45.52 -6.01
N ALA A 105 -21.35 -45.29 -6.15
CA ALA A 105 -22.15 -44.57 -5.17
C ALA A 105 -22.23 -45.30 -3.82
N ALA A 106 -21.67 -44.69 -2.77
CA ALA A 106 -21.60 -45.26 -1.42
C ALA A 106 -22.96 -45.66 -0.83
N ASP A 107 -24.02 -44.94 -1.17
CA ASP A 107 -25.36 -45.07 -0.59
C ASP A 107 -26.27 -46.08 -1.34
N ALA A 108 -25.80 -46.63 -2.46
CA ALA A 108 -26.57 -47.52 -3.33
C ALA A 108 -26.01 -48.95 -3.46
N GLY A 109 -25.11 -49.35 -2.56
CA GLY A 109 -24.46 -50.66 -2.60
C GLY A 109 -25.37 -51.88 -2.36
N VAL A 110 -24.92 -53.05 -2.81
CA VAL A 110 -25.53 -54.36 -2.55
C VAL A 110 -24.50 -55.35 -2.03
N GLN A 111 -24.91 -56.25 -1.13
CA GLN A 111 -24.03 -57.30 -0.60
C GLN A 111 -24.25 -58.65 -1.29
N GLN A 112 -23.19 -59.24 -1.85
CA GLN A 112 -23.21 -60.60 -2.42
C GLN A 112 -21.81 -61.07 -2.83
N CYS A 113 -21.65 -62.39 -3.05
CA CYS A 113 -20.40 -62.99 -3.54
C CYS A 113 -19.99 -62.52 -4.95
N GLU A 114 -20.94 -62.51 -5.89
CA GLU A 114 -20.63 -62.26 -7.29
C GLU A 114 -20.76 -60.76 -7.60
N LEU A 115 -19.73 -60.18 -8.21
CA LEU A 115 -19.77 -58.82 -8.73
C LEU A 115 -20.96 -58.66 -9.71
N PRO A 116 -22.00 -57.85 -9.39
CA PRO A 116 -23.06 -57.55 -10.33
C PRO A 116 -22.54 -56.73 -11.52
N ALA A 117 -23.18 -56.87 -12.68
CA ALA A 117 -22.80 -56.09 -13.86
C ALA A 117 -23.10 -54.58 -13.64
N GLY A 118 -22.10 -53.72 -13.90
CA GLY A 118 -22.20 -52.27 -13.70
C GLY A 118 -21.99 -51.83 -12.24
N PHE A 119 -21.29 -52.64 -11.45
CA PHE A 119 -20.90 -52.31 -10.09
C PHE A 119 -19.38 -52.42 -9.93
N ILE A 120 -18.84 -51.86 -8.85
CA ILE A 120 -17.42 -51.89 -8.47
C ILE A 120 -17.27 -52.06 -6.95
N ALA A 121 -16.08 -52.44 -6.46
CA ALA A 121 -15.84 -52.63 -5.03
C ALA A 121 -15.67 -51.31 -4.27
N ASN A 122 -15.21 -50.25 -4.95
CA ASN A 122 -14.90 -48.99 -4.31
C ASN A 122 -16.13 -48.07 -4.27
N GLY A 123 -16.73 -47.90 -3.10
CA GLY A 123 -17.94 -47.10 -2.89
C GLY A 123 -17.65 -45.66 -2.45
N GLN A 124 -16.66 -44.98 -3.05
CA GLN A 124 -16.21 -43.66 -2.59
C GLN A 124 -16.58 -42.51 -3.53
N ASP A 125 -17.47 -42.75 -4.47
CA ASP A 125 -17.93 -41.74 -5.41
C ASP A 125 -18.90 -40.76 -4.74
N CYS A 126 -18.66 -39.45 -4.91
CA CYS A 126 -19.55 -38.41 -4.41
C CYS A 126 -20.66 -38.04 -5.40
N LEU A 127 -20.48 -38.30 -6.70
CA LEU A 127 -21.49 -38.09 -7.74
C LEU A 127 -21.34 -39.10 -8.91
N ASP A 128 -21.88 -40.31 -8.72
CA ASP A 128 -21.88 -41.46 -9.67
C ASP A 128 -22.52 -41.21 -11.05
N SER A 129 -23.00 -40.00 -11.32
CA SER A 129 -23.46 -39.59 -12.64
C SER A 129 -22.43 -38.80 -13.43
N ASP A 130 -21.30 -38.44 -12.83
CA ASP A 130 -20.25 -37.61 -13.40
C ASP A 130 -18.86 -38.27 -13.26
N PRO A 131 -18.26 -38.75 -14.36
CA PRO A 131 -16.98 -39.46 -14.31
C PRO A 131 -15.78 -38.56 -13.97
N ALA A 132 -16.00 -37.27 -13.72
CA ALA A 132 -15.00 -36.35 -13.19
C ALA A 132 -15.03 -36.25 -11.66
N ALA A 133 -16.08 -36.73 -10.98
CA ALA A 133 -16.36 -36.51 -9.57
C ALA A 133 -15.99 -37.72 -8.69
N PHE A 134 -14.69 -37.93 -8.46
CA PHE A 134 -14.18 -39.06 -7.70
C PHE A 134 -13.01 -38.67 -6.78
N PRO A 135 -12.72 -39.47 -5.74
CA PRO A 135 -11.58 -39.25 -4.85
C PRO A 135 -10.25 -39.08 -5.60
N GLY A 136 -9.69 -37.87 -5.54
CA GLY A 136 -8.44 -37.51 -6.24
C GLY A 136 -8.62 -37.14 -7.71
N GLY A 137 -9.85 -36.84 -8.13
CA GLY A 137 -10.18 -36.15 -9.37
C GLY A 137 -9.58 -34.75 -9.46
N THR A 138 -9.83 -34.06 -10.56
CA THR A 138 -9.39 -32.66 -10.74
C THR A 138 -10.59 -31.79 -10.49
N ASP A 139 -10.46 -30.79 -9.62
CA ASP A 139 -11.56 -29.88 -9.38
C ASP A 139 -11.68 -28.82 -10.47
N ALA A 140 -12.92 -28.57 -10.87
CA ALA A 140 -13.27 -27.57 -11.86
C ALA A 140 -14.06 -26.46 -11.17
N TRP A 141 -13.33 -25.52 -10.57
CA TRP A 141 -13.90 -24.44 -9.76
C TRP A 141 -15.15 -23.80 -10.37
N TYR A 142 -16.16 -23.62 -9.53
CA TYR A 142 -17.40 -22.89 -9.75
C TYR A 142 -18.46 -23.56 -10.63
N ASP A 143 -18.42 -24.88 -10.80
CA ASP A 143 -19.45 -25.64 -11.53
C ASP A 143 -20.53 -26.27 -10.61
N GLY A 144 -20.35 -26.14 -9.31
CA GLY A 144 -21.21 -26.64 -8.24
C GLY A 144 -21.00 -28.11 -7.89
N VAL A 145 -19.93 -28.75 -8.39
CA VAL A 145 -19.58 -30.14 -8.14
C VAL A 145 -18.23 -30.19 -7.44
N ASP A 146 -18.17 -30.86 -6.28
CA ASP A 146 -16.91 -31.27 -5.67
C ASP A 146 -16.32 -32.39 -6.53
N GLY A 147 -15.44 -32.04 -7.48
CA GLY A 147 -14.92 -32.98 -8.47
C GLY A 147 -13.89 -33.95 -7.89
N ASN A 148 -13.29 -33.63 -6.76
CA ASN A 148 -12.23 -34.43 -6.17
C ASN A 148 -12.70 -35.24 -4.93
N CYS A 149 -13.95 -35.04 -4.50
CA CYS A 149 -14.63 -35.62 -3.35
C CYS A 149 -13.90 -35.43 -2.00
N ASP A 150 -13.18 -34.33 -1.80
CA ASP A 150 -12.48 -34.01 -0.54
C ASP A 150 -13.35 -33.22 0.46
N GLY A 151 -14.53 -32.76 0.02
CA GLY A 151 -15.49 -32.01 0.81
C GLY A 151 -15.13 -30.54 1.01
N ALA A 152 -14.15 -30.00 0.28
CA ALA A 152 -13.93 -28.57 0.15
C ALA A 152 -15.10 -27.91 -0.61
N SER A 153 -15.27 -26.62 -0.40
CA SER A 153 -16.28 -25.87 -1.14
C SER A 153 -15.75 -25.63 -2.56
N ASP A 154 -16.55 -25.94 -3.59
CA ASP A 154 -16.25 -25.59 -4.99
C ASP A 154 -16.24 -24.07 -5.25
N TYR A 155 -16.55 -23.28 -4.23
CA TYR A 155 -16.53 -21.82 -4.27
C TYR A 155 -15.43 -21.19 -3.40
N ASP A 156 -14.48 -21.99 -2.89
CA ASP A 156 -13.33 -21.59 -2.06
C ASP A 156 -12.03 -22.08 -2.76
N ALA A 157 -11.58 -21.34 -3.77
CA ALA A 157 -10.56 -21.82 -4.69
C ALA A 157 -9.12 -21.69 -4.16
N ASP A 158 -8.88 -20.82 -3.18
CA ASP A 158 -7.59 -20.67 -2.50
C ASP A 158 -7.49 -21.46 -1.18
N GLY A 159 -8.62 -21.91 -0.62
CA GLY A 159 -8.70 -22.80 0.53
C GLY A 159 -8.54 -22.09 1.88
N ASP A 160 -8.83 -20.80 1.96
CA ASP A 160 -8.78 -20.02 3.21
C ASP A 160 -10.02 -20.26 4.12
N GLY A 161 -11.07 -20.87 3.56
CA GLY A 161 -12.31 -21.24 4.24
C GLY A 161 -13.48 -20.28 4.01
N PHE A 162 -13.35 -19.31 3.10
CA PHE A 162 -14.42 -18.39 2.72
C PHE A 162 -14.82 -18.59 1.26
N ASP A 163 -16.14 -18.67 1.01
CA ASP A 163 -16.64 -18.78 -0.37
C ASP A 163 -16.51 -17.42 -1.09
N SER A 164 -16.30 -17.46 -2.41
CA SER A 164 -16.31 -16.31 -3.32
C SER A 164 -17.61 -15.48 -3.27
N ASP A 165 -17.47 -14.16 -3.19
CA ASP A 165 -18.56 -13.17 -3.19
C ASP A 165 -19.41 -13.21 -4.47
N ALA A 166 -18.80 -13.57 -5.60
CA ALA A 166 -19.45 -13.76 -6.89
C ALA A 166 -20.51 -14.88 -6.84
N TYR A 167 -20.37 -15.81 -5.89
CA TYR A 167 -21.25 -16.95 -5.67
C TYR A 167 -21.98 -16.87 -4.32
N ALA A 168 -22.20 -15.66 -3.80
CA ALA A 168 -22.90 -15.35 -2.56
C ALA A 168 -22.15 -15.75 -1.27
N GLY A 169 -20.84 -15.91 -1.36
CA GLY A 169 -19.93 -15.94 -0.24
C GLY A 169 -19.52 -14.53 0.24
N SER A 170 -18.38 -14.45 0.90
CA SER A 170 -17.86 -13.22 1.53
C SER A 170 -16.43 -12.89 1.15
N ASP A 171 -15.77 -13.73 0.37
CA ASP A 171 -14.42 -13.48 -0.11
C ASP A 171 -14.42 -12.71 -1.44
N CYS A 172 -13.75 -11.57 -1.45
CA CYS A 172 -13.66 -10.64 -2.56
C CYS A 172 -12.47 -10.94 -3.51
N ASP A 173 -11.50 -11.79 -3.12
CA ASP A 173 -10.48 -12.36 -4.01
C ASP A 173 -10.20 -13.84 -3.67
N ASP A 174 -11.09 -14.69 -4.18
CA ASP A 174 -11.07 -16.15 -4.05
C ASP A 174 -9.92 -16.84 -4.84
N THR A 175 -8.83 -16.13 -5.11
CA THR A 175 -7.62 -16.70 -5.71
C THR A 175 -6.38 -16.53 -4.85
N THR A 176 -6.51 -15.88 -3.69
CA THR A 176 -5.42 -15.42 -2.85
C THR A 176 -5.76 -15.63 -1.36
N ASP A 177 -5.17 -16.66 -0.74
CA ASP A 177 -5.42 -17.09 0.65
C ASP A 177 -5.05 -16.07 1.77
N THR A 178 -4.64 -14.87 1.37
CA THR A 178 -4.33 -13.74 2.25
C THR A 178 -5.34 -12.60 2.14
N ILE A 179 -6.38 -12.72 1.32
CA ILE A 179 -7.47 -11.75 1.19
C ILE A 179 -8.74 -12.48 1.60
N GLY A 180 -9.51 -11.93 2.52
CA GLY A 180 -10.73 -12.56 3.01
C GLY A 180 -11.26 -11.98 4.32
N PRO A 181 -12.51 -12.30 4.70
CA PRO A 181 -13.18 -11.74 5.86
C PRO A 181 -12.38 -11.74 7.17
N GLY A 182 -12.07 -10.53 7.66
CA GLY A 182 -11.39 -10.33 8.94
C GLY A 182 -9.87 -10.56 8.91
N VAL A 183 -9.28 -10.66 7.71
CA VAL A 183 -7.85 -10.43 7.50
C VAL A 183 -7.51 -8.99 7.91
N PRO A 184 -6.35 -8.72 8.53
CA PRO A 184 -5.91 -7.34 8.75
C PRO A 184 -5.50 -6.69 7.43
N GLU A 185 -6.06 -5.52 7.18
CA GLU A 185 -5.72 -4.68 6.04
C GLU A 185 -4.22 -4.43 5.91
N VAL A 186 -3.71 -4.64 4.70
CA VAL A 186 -2.36 -4.27 4.31
C VAL A 186 -2.43 -2.86 3.75
N CYS A 187 -1.79 -1.93 4.46
CA CYS A 187 -1.77 -0.54 4.05
C CYS A 187 -1.41 -0.42 2.56
N SER A 188 -2.32 0.24 1.84
CA SER A 188 -2.07 0.85 0.55
C SER A 188 -1.74 -0.04 -0.66
N ASN A 189 -2.00 -1.34 -0.54
CA ASN A 189 -2.08 -2.20 -1.72
C ASN A 189 -3.34 -1.92 -2.58
N ARG A 190 -4.22 -1.02 -2.13
CA ARG A 190 -5.52 -0.64 -2.73
C ARG A 190 -6.45 -1.84 -2.96
N ILE A 191 -6.29 -2.88 -2.14
CA ILE A 191 -7.13 -4.09 -2.10
C ILE A 191 -7.94 -4.01 -0.81
N ASP A 192 -9.21 -4.43 -0.87
CA ASP A 192 -10.03 -4.66 0.30
C ASP A 192 -9.60 -6.01 0.89
N ASP A 193 -8.54 -6.04 1.71
CA ASP A 193 -7.96 -7.32 2.16
C ASP A 193 -8.94 -8.04 3.10
N ASP A 194 -9.83 -7.30 3.77
CA ASP A 194 -10.75 -7.84 4.79
C ASP A 194 -12.19 -8.03 4.30
N CYS A 195 -12.46 -7.69 3.04
CA CYS A 195 -13.73 -7.79 2.34
C CYS A 195 -14.93 -7.16 3.08
N ASP A 196 -14.70 -6.11 3.88
CA ASP A 196 -15.78 -5.40 4.58
C ASP A 196 -16.47 -4.32 3.72
N GLY A 197 -15.98 -4.13 2.49
CA GLY A 197 -16.46 -3.13 1.54
C GLY A 197 -15.85 -1.74 1.75
N VAL A 198 -14.89 -1.62 2.67
CA VAL A 198 -14.05 -0.48 2.89
C VAL A 198 -12.62 -0.92 2.60
N ILE A 199 -12.08 -0.52 1.45
CA ILE A 199 -10.64 -0.57 1.26
C ILE A 199 -10.04 0.31 2.37
N ALA A 200 -9.26 -0.25 3.30
CA ALA A 200 -8.58 0.52 4.34
C ALA A 200 -7.45 1.37 3.77
N ASN A 201 -7.92 2.43 3.16
CA ASN A 201 -7.22 3.57 2.62
C ASN A 201 -6.77 4.56 3.72
N THR A 202 -6.86 4.18 5.00
CA THR A 202 -6.51 5.06 6.12
C THR A 202 -5.50 4.39 7.02
N CYS A 203 -4.34 4.05 6.46
CA CYS A 203 -3.13 4.21 7.23
C CYS A 203 -2.77 5.69 7.11
N ALA A 204 -3.35 6.51 7.99
CA ALA A 204 -2.82 7.84 8.22
C ALA A 204 -1.30 7.71 8.40
N PHE A 205 -0.53 8.69 7.96
CA PHE A 205 0.76 8.99 8.57
C PHE A 205 0.54 9.06 10.10
N ASP A 206 0.60 7.93 10.82
CA ASP A 206 0.42 7.84 12.26
C ASP A 206 1.77 7.48 12.85
N GLY A 207 2.47 8.54 13.28
CA GLY A 207 3.75 8.43 13.96
C GLY A 207 4.90 9.17 13.30
N ASP A 208 6.09 8.94 13.84
CA ASP A 208 7.31 9.54 13.37
C ASP A 208 7.97 8.61 12.32
N VAL A 209 8.10 9.09 11.10
CA VAL A 209 8.67 8.42 9.93
C VAL A 209 10.11 8.93 9.69
N THR A 210 10.94 8.13 9.03
CA THR A 210 12.34 8.45 8.70
C THR A 210 12.55 8.48 7.17
N LEU A 211 13.63 9.11 6.69
CA LEU A 211 13.89 9.28 5.25
C LEU A 211 14.14 7.96 4.48
N ASP A 212 14.37 6.86 5.17
CA ASP A 212 14.53 5.52 4.60
C ASP A 212 13.20 4.90 4.13
N LEU A 213 12.08 5.50 4.51
CA LEU A 213 10.74 5.16 4.05
C LEU A 213 10.25 6.06 2.90
N ALA A 214 11.15 6.84 2.29
CA ALA A 214 10.81 7.56 1.06
C ALA A 214 10.66 6.57 -0.10
N ASP A 215 9.62 6.74 -0.90
CA ASP A 215 9.25 5.84 -1.99
C ASP A 215 10.28 5.91 -3.11
N VAL A 216 10.75 7.14 -3.39
CA VAL A 216 11.78 7.39 -4.39
C VAL A 216 12.88 8.29 -3.83
N VAL A 217 14.12 7.85 -4.04
CA VAL A 217 15.32 8.57 -3.61
C VAL A 217 16.23 8.85 -4.81
N TRP A 218 16.52 10.13 -5.03
CA TRP A 218 17.54 10.56 -5.99
C TRP A 218 18.81 10.96 -5.28
N THR A 219 19.91 10.41 -5.78
CA THR A 219 21.23 10.61 -5.21
C THR A 219 22.14 11.33 -6.19
N PRO A 220 22.97 12.27 -5.70
CA PRO A 220 23.96 12.91 -6.55
C PRO A 220 25.01 11.88 -7.01
N VAL A 221 25.58 12.11 -8.19
CA VAL A 221 26.64 11.23 -8.73
C VAL A 221 27.99 11.55 -8.07
N ASP A 222 28.79 10.53 -7.79
CA ASP A 222 30.13 10.61 -7.17
C ASP A 222 31.22 11.27 -8.05
N ASP A 223 30.92 11.66 -9.29
CA ASP A 223 31.93 12.10 -10.28
C ASP A 223 32.43 13.55 -10.09
N VAL A 224 32.21 14.14 -8.91
CA VAL A 224 32.46 15.57 -8.63
C VAL A 224 33.61 15.85 -7.66
N GLY A 225 34.47 14.89 -7.30
CA GLY A 225 35.58 15.19 -6.37
C GLY A 225 35.10 15.82 -5.04
N ASP A 226 35.92 16.67 -4.39
CA ASP A 226 35.66 17.24 -3.05
C ASP A 226 34.38 18.14 -2.91
N TYR A 227 33.54 18.27 -3.94
CA TYR A 227 32.33 19.10 -3.91
C TYR A 227 31.06 18.25 -4.02
N SER A 228 30.35 18.05 -2.90
CA SER A 228 28.98 17.51 -2.93
C SER A 228 28.06 18.50 -3.65
N PRO A 229 27.35 18.11 -4.72
CA PRO A 229 26.60 19.05 -5.58
C PRO A 229 25.34 19.64 -4.93
N TYR A 230 24.85 19.08 -3.80
CA TYR A 230 23.61 19.45 -3.09
C TYR A 230 22.42 19.58 -4.05
N ILE A 231 21.81 18.45 -4.40
CA ILE A 231 20.74 18.36 -5.42
C ILE A 231 19.34 18.66 -4.87
N GLY A 232 19.21 18.85 -3.55
CA GLY A 232 17.95 19.23 -2.92
C GLY A 232 17.83 20.71 -2.59
N GLN A 233 18.77 21.55 -3.04
CA GLN A 233 18.78 22.97 -2.69
C GLN A 233 17.64 23.78 -3.35
N ALA A 234 17.13 23.30 -4.49
CA ALA A 234 15.95 23.84 -5.12
C ALA A 234 15.16 22.68 -5.72
N LEU A 235 13.85 22.70 -5.55
CA LEU A 235 12.93 21.62 -5.90
C LEU A 235 11.72 22.23 -6.60
N ALA A 236 11.22 21.56 -7.64
CA ALA A 236 9.94 21.87 -8.26
C ALA A 236 9.34 20.61 -8.92
N GLY A 237 8.04 20.66 -9.21
CA GLY A 237 7.31 19.66 -10.01
C GLY A 237 6.67 20.30 -11.24
N GLY A 238 6.52 19.55 -12.34
CA GLY A 238 5.86 20.02 -13.56
C GLY A 238 6.05 19.13 -14.80
N ASP A 239 5.21 19.28 -15.82
CA ASP A 239 5.29 18.54 -17.10
C ASP A 239 6.28 19.18 -18.08
N LEU A 240 7.57 19.08 -17.74
CA LEU A 240 8.66 19.59 -18.58
C LEU A 240 8.92 18.74 -19.83
N LEU A 241 8.38 17.51 -19.90
CA LEU A 241 8.55 16.61 -21.05
C LEU A 241 7.42 16.72 -22.07
N GLY A 242 6.34 17.46 -21.77
CA GLY A 242 5.14 17.57 -22.61
C GLY A 242 4.39 16.24 -22.75
N SER A 243 4.46 15.42 -21.71
CA SER A 243 3.94 14.06 -21.67
C SER A 243 2.56 13.95 -21.03
N GLY A 244 2.16 14.96 -20.25
CA GLY A 244 0.98 14.97 -19.40
C GLY A 244 1.23 14.45 -17.98
N THR A 245 2.33 13.73 -17.74
CA THR A 245 2.76 13.29 -16.41
C THR A 245 3.74 14.31 -15.85
N LEU A 246 3.70 14.58 -14.55
CA LEU A 246 4.62 15.51 -13.91
C LEU A 246 6.02 14.89 -13.73
N GLN A 247 7.05 15.72 -13.76
CA GLN A 247 8.43 15.37 -13.44
C GLN A 247 8.89 16.11 -12.20
N VAL A 248 9.87 15.52 -11.51
CA VAL A 248 10.59 16.19 -10.43
C VAL A 248 11.80 16.92 -11.00
N VAL A 249 12.01 18.15 -10.54
CA VAL A 249 13.08 19.04 -11.00
C VAL A 249 14.00 19.36 -9.83
N LEU A 250 15.27 19.04 -9.99
CA LEU A 250 16.28 19.08 -8.93
C LEU A 250 17.41 20.05 -9.28
N GLY A 251 17.58 21.07 -8.45
CA GLY A 251 18.62 22.08 -8.58
C GLY A 251 19.93 21.64 -7.92
N ALA A 252 21.03 21.68 -8.68
CA ALA A 252 22.36 21.25 -8.24
C ALA A 252 23.40 22.36 -8.46
N PRO A 253 23.33 23.48 -7.71
CA PRO A 253 24.12 24.68 -7.97
C PRO A 253 25.63 24.48 -7.83
N LYS A 254 26.08 23.42 -7.15
CA LYS A 254 27.51 23.07 -7.02
C LYS A 254 27.95 21.96 -7.98
N ALA A 255 27.08 21.48 -8.85
CA ALA A 255 27.46 20.51 -9.89
C ALA A 255 28.42 21.14 -10.91
N LYS A 256 29.23 20.28 -11.56
CA LYS A 256 30.01 20.68 -12.73
C LYS A 256 29.04 21.03 -13.87
N GLY A 257 29.19 22.22 -14.45
CA GLY A 257 28.40 22.61 -15.62
C GLY A 257 28.98 22.11 -16.93
N ALA A 258 28.61 22.77 -18.03
CA ALA A 258 28.90 22.34 -19.41
C ALA A 258 30.41 22.22 -19.70
N SER A 259 31.24 23.05 -19.06
CA SER A 259 32.70 23.02 -19.21
C SER A 259 33.38 21.81 -18.55
N GLY A 260 32.72 21.13 -17.61
CA GLY A 260 33.23 19.94 -16.91
C GLY A 260 34.44 20.17 -15.97
N GLN A 261 34.92 21.41 -15.83
CA GLN A 261 36.18 21.73 -15.15
C GLN A 261 36.00 22.40 -13.78
N ALA A 262 34.89 23.11 -13.55
CA ALA A 262 34.59 23.82 -12.30
C ALA A 262 33.07 23.91 -12.07
N PRO A 263 32.59 24.04 -10.82
CA PRO A 263 31.16 24.08 -10.52
C PRO A 263 30.53 25.29 -11.20
N SER A 264 29.59 25.03 -12.11
CA SER A 264 28.79 26.07 -12.78
C SER A 264 27.30 25.92 -12.44
N GLY A 265 26.92 24.78 -11.85
CA GLY A 265 25.54 24.41 -11.55
C GLY A 265 24.90 23.57 -12.65
N ALA A 266 23.85 22.85 -12.29
CA ALA A 266 23.03 22.05 -13.20
C ALA A 266 21.61 21.89 -12.64
N VAL A 267 20.68 21.54 -13.52
CA VAL A 267 19.30 21.13 -13.19
C VAL A 267 19.05 19.77 -13.79
N PHE A 268 18.39 18.89 -13.03
CA PHE A 268 18.04 17.54 -13.45
C PHE A 268 16.51 17.40 -13.46
N VAL A 269 15.98 16.88 -14.55
CA VAL A 269 14.57 16.51 -14.69
C VAL A 269 14.49 15.00 -14.61
N VAL A 270 13.83 14.48 -13.59
CA VAL A 270 13.76 13.05 -13.28
C VAL A 270 12.31 12.57 -13.27
N PRO A 271 12.04 11.33 -13.70
CA PRO A 271 10.71 10.74 -13.55
C PRO A 271 10.42 10.46 -12.07
N PRO A 272 9.17 10.62 -11.60
CA PRO A 272 8.83 10.45 -10.20
C PRO A 272 8.94 9.00 -9.72
N THR A 273 8.83 8.01 -10.62
CA THR A 273 8.79 6.58 -10.27
C THR A 273 10.15 5.86 -10.31
N VAL A 274 11.24 6.55 -10.67
CA VAL A 274 12.57 5.91 -10.82
C VAL A 274 13.64 6.64 -10.02
N GLY A 275 14.03 6.04 -8.89
CA GLY A 275 15.12 6.48 -8.04
C GLY A 275 16.50 6.00 -8.52
N GLY A 276 17.55 6.60 -7.97
CA GLY A 276 18.94 6.21 -8.26
C GLY A 276 19.90 7.37 -8.41
N PHE A 277 21.00 7.15 -9.14
CA PHE A 277 21.98 8.18 -9.44
C PHE A 277 21.48 9.07 -10.58
N LEU A 278 21.53 10.38 -10.40
CA LEU A 278 20.94 11.34 -11.35
C LEU A 278 21.43 11.21 -12.80
N ASP A 279 22.71 10.92 -13.04
CA ASP A 279 23.22 10.77 -14.43
C ASP A 279 22.64 9.55 -15.16
N ASP A 280 22.10 8.57 -14.42
CA ASP A 280 21.52 7.35 -14.97
C ASP A 280 20.00 7.48 -15.18
N VAL A 281 19.31 8.24 -14.32
CA VAL A 281 17.83 8.30 -14.29
C VAL A 281 17.24 9.60 -14.85
N ALA A 282 18.03 10.66 -14.98
CA ALA A 282 17.52 11.94 -15.48
C ALA A 282 17.13 11.85 -16.96
N SER A 283 15.88 12.23 -17.26
CA SER A 283 15.36 12.39 -18.61
C SER A 283 16.02 13.59 -19.30
N ALA A 284 16.19 14.70 -18.56
CA ALA A 284 16.90 15.87 -19.04
C ALA A 284 17.90 16.41 -18.02
N ILE A 285 18.99 16.99 -18.54
CA ILE A 285 20.03 17.66 -17.74
C ILE A 285 20.36 18.99 -18.40
N VAL A 286 20.04 20.08 -17.71
CA VAL A 286 20.39 21.45 -18.12
C VAL A 286 21.65 21.88 -17.36
N ARG A 287 22.70 22.25 -18.09
CA ARG A 287 23.99 22.60 -17.48
C ARG A 287 24.27 24.09 -17.57
N GLY A 288 24.64 24.67 -16.44
CA GLY A 288 25.16 26.04 -16.38
C GLY A 288 26.45 26.19 -17.19
N ASP A 289 26.62 27.36 -17.80
CA ASP A 289 27.71 27.71 -18.70
C ASP A 289 28.78 28.60 -18.03
N GLU A 290 28.44 29.33 -16.97
CA GLU A 290 29.36 30.18 -16.21
C GLU A 290 29.93 29.49 -14.95
N VAL A 291 31.25 29.39 -14.89
CA VAL A 291 31.96 28.89 -13.70
C VAL A 291 31.69 29.78 -12.48
N GLY A 292 31.18 29.19 -11.41
CA GLY A 292 30.75 29.91 -10.21
C GLY A 292 29.34 30.48 -10.30
N GLY A 293 28.65 30.32 -11.43
CA GLY A 293 27.31 30.85 -11.69
C GLY A 293 26.24 30.34 -10.72
N SER A 294 26.45 29.15 -10.15
CA SER A 294 25.49 28.49 -9.25
C SER A 294 24.13 28.26 -9.92
N PHE A 295 24.15 27.85 -11.20
CA PHE A 295 22.96 27.54 -11.97
C PHE A 295 22.12 26.44 -11.30
N GLY A 296 20.82 26.68 -11.11
CA GLY A 296 19.95 25.78 -10.36
C GLY A 296 19.89 26.08 -8.87
N ILE A 297 20.26 27.30 -8.44
CA ILE A 297 20.14 27.73 -7.04
C ILE A 297 18.67 27.97 -6.62
N ALA A 298 17.82 28.26 -7.59
CA ALA A 298 16.38 28.46 -7.45
C ALA A 298 15.70 27.98 -8.74
N LEU A 299 14.49 27.43 -8.61
CA LEU A 299 13.71 26.83 -9.69
C LEU A 299 12.26 27.26 -9.58
N ALA A 300 11.62 27.51 -10.72
CA ALA A 300 10.18 27.71 -10.82
C ALA A 300 9.68 27.11 -12.14
N ILE A 301 8.45 26.59 -12.11
CA ILE A 301 7.79 25.98 -13.25
C ILE A 301 6.50 26.73 -13.58
N ALA A 302 6.39 27.19 -14.83
CA ALA A 302 5.23 27.91 -15.34
C ALA A 302 5.15 27.82 -16.86
N ASP A 303 3.94 27.78 -17.44
CA ASP A 303 3.73 27.93 -18.88
C ASP A 303 3.77 29.42 -19.28
N LEU A 304 4.97 30.00 -19.30
CA LEU A 304 5.20 31.39 -19.72
C LEU A 304 4.97 31.55 -21.23
N SER A 305 5.14 30.47 -22.00
CA SER A 305 4.99 30.46 -23.46
C SER A 305 3.52 30.40 -23.92
N GLY A 306 2.62 29.89 -23.07
CA GLY A 306 1.20 29.67 -23.32
C GLY A 306 0.92 28.54 -24.31
N ASP A 307 1.83 27.57 -24.42
CA ASP A 307 1.70 26.45 -25.35
C ASP A 307 1.12 25.18 -24.72
N GLY A 308 0.83 25.24 -23.42
CA GLY A 308 0.26 24.17 -22.61
C GLY A 308 1.30 23.19 -22.06
N GLN A 309 2.60 23.47 -22.23
CA GLN A 309 3.69 22.74 -21.59
C GLN A 309 4.40 23.66 -20.60
N ASP A 310 4.89 23.05 -19.53
CA ASP A 310 5.61 23.79 -18.51
C ASP A 310 6.98 24.25 -19.00
N ASP A 311 7.33 25.50 -18.69
CA ASP A 311 8.65 26.08 -18.92
C ASP A 311 9.48 26.06 -17.62
N LEU A 312 10.80 25.96 -17.78
CA LEU A 312 11.74 25.93 -16.68
C LEU A 312 12.41 27.30 -16.49
N ILE A 313 12.24 27.87 -15.30
CA ILE A 313 12.89 29.12 -14.90
C ILE A 313 13.99 28.79 -13.89
N VAL A 314 15.23 29.19 -14.20
CA VAL A 314 16.42 28.81 -13.42
C VAL A 314 17.19 30.02 -12.95
N GLY A 315 17.37 30.12 -11.63
CA GLY A 315 18.25 31.10 -11.00
C GLY A 315 19.74 30.73 -11.05
N SER A 316 20.58 31.74 -11.25
CA SER A 316 22.05 31.65 -11.24
C SER A 316 22.66 32.83 -10.49
N SER A 317 22.50 32.86 -9.17
CA SER A 317 22.89 34.02 -8.34
C SER A 317 24.38 34.38 -8.37
N GLY A 318 25.27 33.46 -8.77
CA GLY A 318 26.70 33.71 -8.90
C GLY A 318 27.13 34.23 -10.29
N ALA A 319 26.22 34.23 -11.27
CA ALA A 319 26.51 34.60 -12.65
C ALA A 319 26.87 36.08 -12.79
N ASN A 320 27.43 36.44 -13.94
CA ASN A 320 27.81 37.80 -14.32
C ASN A 320 28.73 38.48 -13.27
N GLY A 321 29.62 37.72 -12.64
CA GLY A 321 30.49 38.22 -11.58
C GLY A 321 29.77 38.54 -10.25
N GLY A 322 28.63 37.89 -9.98
CA GLY A 322 27.86 37.99 -8.74
C GLY A 322 26.66 38.93 -8.79
N TYR A 323 26.37 39.54 -9.95
CA TYR A 323 25.09 40.21 -10.17
C TYR A 323 23.95 39.20 -10.34
N GLY A 324 24.28 37.98 -10.76
CA GLY A 324 23.30 36.92 -10.95
C GLY A 324 22.54 37.04 -12.27
N GLU A 325 21.78 36.00 -12.57
CA GLU A 325 21.03 35.84 -13.82
C GLU A 325 19.85 34.89 -13.60
N VAL A 326 18.80 35.06 -14.39
CA VAL A 326 17.72 34.08 -14.55
C VAL A 326 17.65 33.63 -16.00
N ALA A 327 17.65 32.32 -16.20
CA ALA A 327 17.43 31.69 -17.50
C ALA A 327 16.00 31.17 -17.59
N VAL A 328 15.34 31.36 -18.74
CA VAL A 328 14.03 30.79 -19.06
C VAL A 328 14.20 29.82 -20.22
N LEU A 329 13.81 28.58 -20.00
CA LEU A 329 13.88 27.50 -20.98
C LEU A 329 12.47 27.00 -21.28
N PHE A 330 12.02 27.15 -22.52
CA PHE A 330 10.72 26.67 -22.93
C PHE A 330 10.68 25.14 -23.08
N GLY A 331 9.60 24.54 -22.61
CA GLY A 331 9.34 23.11 -22.78
C GLY A 331 9.10 22.72 -24.25
N PRO A 332 9.21 21.42 -24.61
CA PRO A 332 9.63 20.32 -23.76
C PRO A 332 11.15 20.19 -23.69
N LEU A 333 11.67 19.80 -22.52
CA LEU A 333 13.10 19.65 -22.24
C LEU A 333 13.51 18.18 -22.26
N ASP A 334 14.27 17.74 -23.27
CA ASP A 334 14.79 16.36 -23.34
C ASP A 334 16.31 16.30 -23.56
N GLY A 335 16.96 15.32 -22.94
CA GLY A 335 18.37 15.04 -23.11
C GLY A 335 19.30 16.05 -22.44
N ARG A 336 20.39 16.43 -23.11
CA ARG A 336 21.43 17.30 -22.52
C ARG A 336 21.37 18.69 -23.15
N ILE A 337 21.09 19.68 -22.31
CA ILE A 337 20.83 21.06 -22.71
C ILE A 337 21.89 21.97 -22.10
N ASP A 338 22.32 22.96 -22.87
CA ASP A 338 23.25 24.01 -22.41
C ASP A 338 22.42 25.24 -22.02
N ALA A 339 22.65 25.81 -20.85
CA ALA A 339 21.96 27.02 -20.39
C ALA A 339 22.10 28.18 -21.39
N GLY A 340 23.20 28.24 -22.15
CA GLY A 340 23.37 29.25 -23.21
C GLY A 340 22.41 29.12 -24.41
N SER A 341 21.57 28.07 -24.44
CA SER A 341 20.50 27.90 -25.43
C SER A 341 19.12 28.36 -24.94
N ALA A 342 19.02 28.87 -23.71
CA ALA A 342 17.79 29.41 -23.14
C ALA A 342 17.16 30.49 -24.03
N GLU A 343 15.83 30.52 -24.09
CA GLU A 343 15.05 31.51 -24.80
C GLU A 343 15.30 32.93 -24.28
N ALA A 344 15.53 33.04 -22.96
CA ALA A 344 15.94 34.27 -22.33
C ALA A 344 16.99 34.03 -21.23
N ALA A 345 17.91 34.99 -21.13
CA ALA A 345 18.89 35.11 -20.05
C ALA A 345 18.86 36.56 -19.55
N ILE A 346 18.35 36.75 -18.33
CA ILE A 346 18.06 38.04 -17.74
C ILE A 346 19.09 38.30 -16.64
N ALA A 347 20.14 39.05 -16.99
CA ALA A 347 21.22 39.38 -16.06
C ALA A 347 20.81 40.51 -15.11
N GLY A 348 21.20 40.42 -13.83
CA GLY A 348 21.04 41.53 -12.88
C GLY A 348 21.90 42.75 -13.24
N GLU A 349 21.54 43.93 -12.72
CA GLU A 349 22.31 45.17 -12.92
C GLU A 349 23.29 45.47 -11.78
N SER A 350 24.09 46.55 -11.93
CA SER A 350 25.20 46.90 -11.03
C SER A 350 24.85 47.12 -9.54
N GLU A 351 23.57 47.14 -9.19
CA GLU A 351 23.06 47.27 -7.82
C GLU A 351 22.36 45.99 -7.30
N ASP A 352 22.12 45.01 -8.19
CA ASP A 352 21.33 43.80 -7.93
C ASP A 352 22.28 42.63 -7.69
N TRP A 353 22.82 42.54 -6.48
CA TRP A 353 23.63 41.38 -6.11
C TRP A 353 22.75 40.14 -5.97
N TYR A 354 23.23 39.02 -6.52
CA TYR A 354 22.57 37.73 -6.41
C TYR A 354 21.18 37.66 -7.06
N PHE A 355 20.91 38.40 -8.14
CA PHE A 355 19.66 38.24 -8.90
C PHE A 355 19.46 36.78 -9.35
N GLY A 356 18.23 36.28 -9.25
CA GLY A 356 17.96 34.85 -9.43
C GLY A 356 18.40 34.01 -8.22
N SER A 357 18.57 34.59 -7.03
CA SER A 357 18.69 33.82 -5.79
C SER A 357 17.38 33.13 -5.40
N THR A 358 16.27 33.67 -5.91
CA THR A 358 14.93 33.15 -5.75
C THR A 358 14.18 33.39 -7.05
N VAL A 359 13.45 32.38 -7.51
CA VAL A 359 12.47 32.49 -8.58
C VAL A 359 11.22 31.74 -8.13
N GLU A 360 10.05 32.23 -8.50
CA GLU A 360 8.77 31.62 -8.14
C GLU A 360 7.76 31.82 -9.27
N ALA A 361 6.90 30.84 -9.50
CA ALA A 361 5.79 30.95 -10.43
C ALA A 361 4.58 31.59 -9.73
N LEU A 362 3.91 32.49 -10.42
CA LEU A 362 2.79 33.28 -9.89
C LEU A 362 1.45 32.95 -10.57
N GLY A 363 1.41 31.98 -11.49
CA GLY A 363 0.22 31.78 -12.31
C GLY A 363 -0.12 33.03 -13.14
N ASP A 364 -1.34 33.12 -13.68
CA ASP A 364 -1.79 34.29 -14.43
C ASP A 364 -2.23 35.41 -13.46
N ILE A 365 -1.36 36.40 -13.22
CA ILE A 365 -1.63 37.52 -12.30
C ILE A 365 -2.22 38.74 -13.00
N ASP A 366 -2.19 38.80 -14.34
CA ASP A 366 -2.67 39.95 -15.11
C ASP A 366 -3.90 39.67 -16.01
N GLY A 367 -4.33 38.40 -16.05
CA GLY A 367 -5.53 37.91 -16.71
C GLY A 367 -5.41 37.82 -18.22
N ASP A 368 -4.19 37.70 -18.76
CA ASP A 368 -3.95 37.61 -20.19
C ASP A 368 -3.92 36.18 -20.73
N GLY A 369 -4.01 35.19 -19.84
CA GLY A 369 -4.07 33.76 -20.14
C GLY A 369 -2.71 33.08 -20.27
N PHE A 370 -1.63 33.75 -19.89
CA PHE A 370 -0.30 33.17 -19.74
C PHE A 370 0.08 33.11 -18.26
N GLU A 371 0.86 32.11 -17.85
CA GLU A 371 1.41 32.15 -16.50
C GLU A 371 2.53 33.17 -16.40
N ASP A 372 2.72 33.70 -15.19
CA ASP A 372 3.71 34.71 -14.85
C ASP A 372 4.66 34.16 -13.77
N ALA A 373 5.79 34.84 -13.59
CA ALA A 373 6.74 34.49 -12.56
C ALA A 373 7.41 35.73 -11.95
N ILE A 374 8.16 35.52 -10.87
CA ILE A 374 8.97 36.55 -10.23
C ILE A 374 10.38 36.05 -9.99
N ALA A 375 11.36 36.91 -10.27
CA ALA A 375 12.76 36.68 -9.98
C ALA A 375 13.27 37.72 -8.99
N GLN A 376 13.93 37.29 -7.92
CA GLN A 376 14.44 38.18 -6.87
C GLN A 376 15.95 38.05 -6.69
N GLY A 377 16.55 39.17 -6.31
CA GLY A 377 17.89 39.26 -5.75
C GLY A 377 17.86 40.02 -4.43
N SER A 378 19.00 40.54 -3.98
CA SER A 378 19.10 41.16 -2.65
C SER A 378 18.27 42.44 -2.48
N LEU A 379 18.01 43.18 -3.56
CA LEU A 379 17.40 44.54 -3.54
C LEU A 379 16.45 44.83 -4.73
N ALA A 380 16.17 43.81 -5.54
CA ALA A 380 15.32 43.94 -6.72
C ALA A 380 14.50 42.68 -6.92
N ALA A 381 13.28 42.87 -7.41
CA ALA A 381 12.41 41.81 -7.89
C ALA A 381 11.92 42.20 -9.29
N THR A 382 11.91 41.25 -10.20
CA THR A 382 11.43 41.46 -11.56
C THR A 382 10.30 40.49 -11.83
N LEU A 383 9.15 41.02 -12.26
CA LEU A 383 8.05 40.21 -12.77
C LEU A 383 8.37 39.77 -14.20
N LEU A 384 8.14 38.51 -14.47
CA LEU A 384 8.30 37.86 -15.75
C LEU A 384 6.90 37.54 -16.27
N TYR A 385 6.31 38.48 -16.99
CA TYR A 385 4.98 38.28 -17.54
C TYR A 385 5.01 37.30 -18.72
N GLY A 386 4.09 36.33 -18.75
CA GLY A 386 3.93 35.36 -19.82
C GLY A 386 3.56 35.99 -21.17
N GLY A 387 3.61 35.18 -22.24
CA GLY A 387 3.23 35.60 -23.59
C GLY A 387 4.16 36.62 -24.26
N ARG A 388 5.31 36.93 -23.65
CA ARG A 388 6.28 37.91 -24.16
C ARG A 388 7.36 37.27 -25.02
N ALA A 389 7.72 37.96 -26.10
CA ALA A 389 8.83 37.55 -26.98
C ALA A 389 10.22 37.86 -26.41
N ALA A 390 10.29 38.68 -25.36
CA ALA A 390 11.50 39.01 -24.62
C ALA A 390 11.13 39.63 -23.27
N TRP A 391 11.89 39.30 -22.23
CA TRP A 391 11.83 39.94 -20.92
C TRP A 391 13.00 40.91 -20.77
N ASP A 392 12.73 42.09 -20.25
CA ASP A 392 13.73 43.11 -19.91
C ASP A 392 13.47 43.57 -18.47
N LEU A 393 14.53 43.95 -17.76
CA LEU A 393 14.46 44.47 -16.39
C LEU A 393 13.65 45.76 -16.27
N SER A 394 13.22 46.36 -17.38
CA SER A 394 12.32 47.52 -17.39
C SER A 394 10.92 47.23 -16.83
N ASP A 395 10.51 45.96 -16.78
CA ASP A 395 9.30 45.52 -16.06
C ASP A 395 9.58 45.26 -14.55
N GLY A 396 10.85 45.37 -14.15
CA GLY A 396 11.33 45.11 -12.80
C GLY A 396 11.16 46.30 -11.85
N VAL A 397 11.17 45.96 -10.57
CA VAL A 397 10.82 46.87 -9.48
C VAL A 397 11.89 46.82 -8.41
N ARG A 398 12.26 48.00 -7.91
CA ARG A 398 13.29 48.14 -6.90
C ARG A 398 12.67 48.30 -5.52
N GLY A 399 13.16 47.54 -4.56
CA GLY A 399 12.61 47.47 -3.21
C GLY A 399 13.56 46.79 -2.25
N THR A 400 13.32 46.92 -0.94
CA THR A 400 14.05 46.11 0.04
C THR A 400 13.20 44.89 0.33
N PHE A 401 13.63 43.74 -0.19
CA PHE A 401 12.93 42.46 -0.04
C PHE A 401 13.45 41.70 1.17
N GLY A 402 12.55 40.96 1.80
CA GLY A 402 12.90 40.06 2.89
C GLY A 402 13.54 38.76 2.40
N PRO A 403 14.00 37.91 3.33
CA PRO A 403 14.65 36.63 3.01
C PRO A 403 13.70 35.53 2.54
N GLY A 404 12.38 35.72 2.67
CA GLY A 404 11.37 34.72 2.28
C GLY A 404 11.17 34.64 0.77
N VAL A 405 11.02 33.42 0.27
CA VAL A 405 10.64 33.14 -1.13
C VAL A 405 9.23 33.66 -1.38
N PRO A 406 8.97 34.41 -2.46
CA PRO A 406 7.60 34.79 -2.83
C PRO A 406 6.72 33.55 -3.07
N SER A 407 5.41 33.75 -3.15
CA SER A 407 4.45 32.74 -3.57
C SER A 407 3.34 33.44 -4.36
N GLY A 408 2.72 32.77 -5.33
CA GLY A 408 1.64 33.41 -6.03
C GLY A 408 0.69 32.59 -6.88
N LYS A 409 0.56 31.27 -6.74
CA LYS A 409 -0.40 30.45 -7.50
C LYS A 409 -1.75 30.26 -6.77
N GLY A 410 -2.36 31.33 -6.26
CA GLY A 410 -3.67 31.22 -5.63
C GLY A 410 -4.43 32.53 -5.53
N ASP A 411 -5.75 32.43 -5.37
CA ASP A 411 -6.72 33.53 -5.35
C ASP A 411 -7.27 33.70 -3.93
N VAL A 412 -6.65 34.60 -3.16
CA VAL A 412 -6.98 34.77 -1.74
C VAL A 412 -8.15 35.73 -1.54
N ASP A 413 -8.56 36.49 -2.55
CA ASP A 413 -9.68 37.45 -2.47
C ASP A 413 -10.91 37.12 -3.33
N GLY A 414 -10.83 36.07 -4.12
CA GLY A 414 -11.89 35.49 -4.93
C GLY A 414 -12.20 36.26 -6.20
N ASP A 415 -11.26 37.06 -6.73
CA ASP A 415 -11.46 37.85 -7.94
C ASP A 415 -11.22 37.08 -9.25
N GLY A 416 -10.68 35.86 -9.13
CA GLY A 416 -10.37 34.94 -10.21
C GLY A 416 -9.01 35.14 -10.88
N LEU A 417 -8.15 36.01 -10.32
CA LEU A 417 -6.75 36.14 -10.68
C LEU A 417 -5.87 35.56 -9.58
N ASN A 418 -4.62 35.26 -9.94
CA ASN A 418 -3.64 34.85 -8.96
C ASN A 418 -3.08 36.06 -8.20
N ASP A 419 -2.87 35.87 -6.90
CA ASP A 419 -2.38 36.87 -5.97
C ASP A 419 -0.91 36.67 -5.66
N ILE A 420 -0.23 37.71 -5.17
CA ILE A 420 1.19 37.66 -4.86
C ILE A 420 1.41 37.85 -3.36
N LEU A 421 2.08 36.88 -2.74
CA LEU A 421 2.58 36.93 -1.38
C LEU A 421 4.10 37.14 -1.39
N LEU A 422 4.58 38.14 -0.66
CA LEU A 422 6.01 38.42 -0.55
C LEU A 422 6.40 39.06 0.77
N SER A 423 7.69 38.99 1.10
CA SER A 423 8.26 39.67 2.27
C SER A 423 8.92 40.98 1.85
N THR A 424 8.52 42.09 2.46
CA THR A 424 9.10 43.42 2.23
C THR A 424 9.40 44.13 3.55
N GLY A 425 10.28 45.12 3.55
CA GLY A 425 10.58 45.90 4.75
C GLY A 425 11.80 46.80 4.68
N GLY A 426 12.19 47.42 5.80
CA GLY A 426 13.34 48.34 5.87
C GLY A 426 14.12 48.26 7.18
N ARG A 427 15.45 48.52 7.12
CA ARG A 427 16.40 48.60 8.25
C ARG A 427 16.17 47.58 9.38
N GLY A 428 15.98 46.31 9.03
CA GLY A 428 15.99 45.18 9.98
C GLY A 428 14.62 44.72 10.48
N SER A 429 13.52 45.11 9.84
CA SER A 429 12.19 44.55 10.07
C SER A 429 11.51 44.27 8.73
N TYR A 430 11.40 43.00 8.36
CA TYR A 430 10.66 42.51 7.19
C TYR A 430 9.28 42.04 7.64
N TYR A 431 8.29 42.08 6.76
CA TYR A 431 6.94 41.62 7.01
C TYR A 431 6.29 41.10 5.72
N PRO A 432 5.47 40.04 5.82
CA PRO A 432 4.66 39.54 4.71
C PRO A 432 3.58 40.54 4.29
N VAL A 433 3.39 40.67 2.98
CA VAL A 433 2.36 41.49 2.34
C VAL A 433 1.72 40.73 1.19
N VAL A 434 0.45 41.03 0.94
CA VAL A 434 -0.36 40.42 -0.13
C VAL A 434 -0.74 41.50 -1.14
N PHE A 435 -0.65 41.14 -2.42
CA PHE A 435 -1.16 41.90 -3.56
C PHE A 435 -2.20 41.06 -4.25
N THR A 436 -3.43 41.56 -4.31
CA THR A 436 -4.56 40.86 -4.93
C THR A 436 -4.66 41.09 -6.44
N HIS A 437 -3.74 41.88 -6.99
CA HIS A 437 -3.76 42.29 -8.39
C HIS A 437 -2.33 42.58 -8.83
N ALA A 438 -1.96 42.22 -10.07
CA ALA A 438 -0.70 42.65 -10.68
C ALA A 438 -0.62 44.19 -10.72
N PRO A 439 0.34 44.82 -10.03
CA PRO A 439 0.32 46.28 -9.93
C PRO A 439 0.99 46.91 -11.13
N ARG A 440 0.31 47.90 -11.71
CA ARG A 440 0.74 48.60 -12.92
C ARG A 440 1.72 49.71 -12.58
N GLY A 441 3.00 49.37 -12.57
CA GLY A 441 4.09 50.33 -12.33
C GLY A 441 4.29 50.56 -10.84
N TRP A 442 5.09 49.69 -10.24
CA TRP A 442 5.40 49.72 -8.83
C TRP A 442 6.31 50.91 -8.50
N GLU A 443 5.81 51.92 -7.78
CA GLU A 443 6.67 52.98 -7.24
C GLU A 443 7.24 52.58 -5.87
N SER A 444 6.53 51.73 -5.09
CA SER A 444 7.04 51.04 -3.89
C SER A 444 6.11 49.94 -3.37
N PHE A 445 6.61 48.71 -3.21
CA PHE A 445 5.87 47.55 -2.65
C PHE A 445 5.16 47.84 -1.32
N GLU A 446 5.74 48.64 -0.41
CA GLU A 446 5.14 48.87 0.91
C GLU A 446 3.82 49.67 0.86
N ASP A 447 3.67 50.59 -0.09
CA ASP A 447 2.51 51.48 -0.18
C ASP A 447 1.38 50.91 -1.08
N ASP A 448 1.72 49.94 -1.94
CA ASP A 448 0.81 49.36 -2.92
C ASP A 448 0.19 48.01 -2.47
N ALA A 449 0.58 47.47 -1.31
CA ALA A 449 0.06 46.21 -0.78
C ALA A 449 -1.39 46.32 -0.28
N ASP A 450 -2.23 45.34 -0.60
CA ASP A 450 -3.64 45.30 -0.20
C ASP A 450 -3.81 44.87 1.26
N ALA A 451 -2.97 43.94 1.72
CA ALA A 451 -2.93 43.51 3.10
C ALA A 451 -1.48 43.37 3.60
N ARG A 452 -1.28 43.78 4.85
CA ARG A 452 -0.07 43.45 5.62
C ARG A 452 -0.43 42.39 6.65
N LEU A 453 0.23 41.26 6.60
CA LEU A 453 -0.02 40.17 7.54
C LEU A 453 0.80 40.40 8.82
N VAL A 454 0.13 40.32 9.97
CA VAL A 454 0.71 40.64 11.27
C VAL A 454 0.36 39.56 12.28
N ASP A 455 1.34 39.18 13.10
CA ASP A 455 1.17 38.17 14.16
C ASP A 455 1.19 38.76 15.58
N GLY A 456 1.25 40.09 15.68
CA GLY A 456 1.38 40.82 16.95
C GLY A 456 2.77 40.77 17.58
N ASN A 457 3.78 40.21 16.91
CA ASN A 457 5.17 40.09 17.37
C ASN A 457 6.15 40.72 16.34
N ASN A 458 6.59 41.96 16.62
CA ASN A 458 7.46 42.76 15.71
C ASN A 458 8.91 42.24 15.51
N ASN A 459 9.20 40.95 15.77
CA ASN A 459 10.56 40.39 15.76
C ASN A 459 10.72 39.10 14.93
N GLY A 460 9.69 38.66 14.19
CA GLY A 460 9.77 37.47 13.36
C GLY A 460 10.76 37.64 12.20
N VAL A 461 11.62 36.64 11.99
CA VAL A 461 12.25 36.44 10.69
C VAL A 461 11.25 35.58 9.91
N TYR A 462 10.65 36.16 8.87
CA TYR A 462 9.68 35.49 8.00
C TYR A 462 10.44 34.86 6.83
N ASP A 463 10.74 33.57 6.95
CA ASP A 463 11.68 32.85 6.09
C ASP A 463 11.00 31.99 5.01
N ALA A 464 9.71 31.68 5.19
CA ALA A 464 8.93 30.87 4.26
C ALA A 464 7.52 31.45 4.12
N LEU A 465 7.02 31.52 2.89
CA LEU A 465 5.73 32.09 2.52
C LEU A 465 5.09 31.18 1.48
N GLU A 466 3.82 30.86 1.66
CA GLU A 466 3.07 30.07 0.69
C GLU A 466 1.60 30.49 0.68
N ILE A 467 1.05 30.69 -0.51
CA ILE A 467 -0.39 30.67 -0.73
C ILE A 467 -0.77 29.20 -0.88
N LEU A 468 -1.69 28.76 -0.03
CA LEU A 468 -2.21 27.40 0.02
C LEU A 468 -3.54 27.36 -0.73
N PRO A 469 -3.87 26.26 -1.41
CA PRO A 469 -5.25 26.02 -1.78
C PRO A 469 -6.16 26.08 -0.54
N ASP A 470 -7.45 26.37 -0.76
CA ASP A 470 -8.48 26.52 0.27
C ASP A 470 -8.51 25.35 1.31
N THR A 471 -7.86 25.57 2.47
CA THR A 471 -7.73 24.57 3.54
C THR A 471 -9.05 24.36 4.29
N ASN A 472 -9.91 25.38 4.26
CA ASN A 472 -11.11 25.45 5.10
C ASN A 472 -12.41 25.17 4.32
N ARG A 473 -12.35 25.18 2.98
CA ARG A 473 -13.44 25.01 2.01
C ARG A 473 -14.47 26.15 2.00
N ASP A 474 -14.04 27.40 2.16
CA ASP A 474 -14.92 28.57 2.04
C ASP A 474 -14.89 29.27 0.67
N GLY A 475 -14.05 28.80 -0.24
CA GLY A 475 -13.91 29.23 -1.62
C GLY A 475 -12.81 30.26 -1.86
N TYR A 476 -11.94 30.51 -0.88
CA TYR A 476 -10.77 31.38 -1.02
C TYR A 476 -9.51 30.60 -0.69
N ASP A 477 -8.43 30.86 -1.42
CA ASP A 477 -7.14 30.31 -1.07
C ASP A 477 -6.61 30.95 0.23
N ASP A 478 -5.86 30.17 1.00
CA ASP A 478 -5.36 30.54 2.31
C ASP A 478 -3.87 30.86 2.26
N ILE A 479 -3.30 31.36 3.36
CA ILE A 479 -1.89 31.75 3.41
C ILE A 479 -1.24 31.14 4.63
N VAL A 480 -0.05 30.56 4.45
CA VAL A 480 0.84 30.21 5.56
C VAL A 480 2.15 30.98 5.51
N VAL A 481 2.56 31.47 6.69
CA VAL A 481 3.82 32.18 6.89
C VAL A 481 4.65 31.48 7.96
N GLY A 482 5.85 31.04 7.56
CA GLY A 482 6.88 30.55 8.46
C GLY A 482 7.65 31.70 9.13
N ALA A 483 7.59 31.76 10.46
CA ALA A 483 8.24 32.75 11.31
C ALA A 483 9.28 32.09 12.23
N SER A 484 10.38 31.58 11.65
CA SER A 484 11.42 30.83 12.38
C SER A 484 12.06 31.62 13.54
N GLY A 485 12.05 32.95 13.44
CA GLY A 485 12.52 33.87 14.47
C GLY A 485 11.53 34.15 15.61
N ASP A 486 10.33 33.58 15.59
CA ASP A 486 9.31 33.84 16.62
C ASP A 486 9.81 33.45 18.03
N ARG A 487 9.39 34.26 19.02
CA ARG A 487 9.83 34.15 20.41
C ARG A 487 8.70 34.08 21.44
N ARG A 488 7.45 33.89 21.01
CA ARG A 488 6.28 33.88 21.90
C ARG A 488 6.30 32.71 22.87
N ALA A 489 6.77 31.54 22.42
CA ALA A 489 6.86 30.32 23.23
C ALA A 489 8.23 30.11 23.90
N GLY A 490 9.24 30.92 23.59
CA GLY A 490 10.62 30.72 24.05
C GLY A 490 11.64 31.40 23.16
N ALA A 491 12.93 31.29 23.46
CA ALA A 491 13.99 31.90 22.65
C ALA A 491 14.15 31.19 21.29
N ASN A 492 13.69 31.84 20.21
CA ASN A 492 13.72 31.31 18.83
C ASN A 492 13.05 29.93 18.72
N THR A 493 11.88 29.80 19.34
CA THR A 493 11.02 28.61 19.19
C THR A 493 10.52 28.47 17.76
N GLY A 494 10.27 29.62 17.09
CA GLY A 494 9.69 29.67 15.76
C GLY A 494 8.18 29.38 15.76
N ALA A 495 7.55 29.65 14.64
CA ALA A 495 6.12 29.51 14.44
C ALA A 495 5.76 29.34 12.95
N ALA A 496 4.64 28.67 12.67
CA ALA A 496 3.91 28.81 11.40
C ALA A 496 2.55 29.48 11.66
N LEU A 497 2.17 30.41 10.80
CA LEU A 497 1.00 31.27 10.94
C LEU A 497 0.07 31.05 9.76
N LEU A 498 -1.15 30.59 10.02
CA LEU A 498 -2.19 30.42 9.01
C LEU A 498 -3.11 31.65 9.01
N PHE A 499 -3.36 32.20 7.83
CA PHE A 499 -4.29 33.29 7.57
C PHE A 499 -5.30 32.78 6.56
N LEU A 500 -6.59 32.82 6.91
CA LEU A 500 -7.63 32.38 6.00
C LEU A 500 -7.99 33.47 4.98
N GLY A 501 -8.29 33.06 3.75
CA GLY A 501 -8.78 33.94 2.70
C GLY A 501 -10.22 34.43 2.97
N PRO A 502 -10.57 35.70 2.69
CA PRO A 502 -9.69 36.83 2.42
C PRO A 502 -8.98 37.36 3.68
N PRO A 503 -7.70 37.75 3.58
CA PRO A 503 -6.88 38.03 4.75
C PRO A 503 -7.36 39.26 5.51
N THR A 504 -7.64 39.09 6.80
CA THR A 504 -8.00 40.19 7.70
C THR A 504 -6.80 40.96 8.25
N GLY A 505 -5.59 40.49 7.92
CA GLY A 505 -4.30 40.99 8.40
C GLY A 505 -3.83 40.35 9.73
N TRP A 506 -4.63 39.50 10.36
CA TRP A 506 -4.27 38.77 11.59
C TRP A 506 -4.31 37.27 11.33
N ALA A 507 -3.40 36.52 11.95
CA ALA A 507 -3.39 35.06 11.82
C ALA A 507 -4.61 34.43 12.51
N ASP A 508 -5.26 33.50 11.81
CA ASP A 508 -6.42 32.72 12.28
C ASP A 508 -6.00 31.50 13.08
N ALA A 509 -4.85 30.91 12.73
CA ALA A 509 -4.22 29.86 13.51
C ALA A 509 -2.69 30.04 13.62
N LEU A 510 -2.12 29.42 14.65
CA LEU A 510 -0.69 29.44 14.95
C LEU A 510 -0.23 28.07 15.40
N ILE A 511 0.87 27.58 14.82
CA ILE A 511 1.62 26.42 15.29
C ILE A 511 2.96 26.91 15.85
N ALA A 512 3.17 26.77 17.16
CA ALA A 512 4.40 27.24 17.82
C ALA A 512 5.39 26.10 18.09
N GLY A 513 6.68 26.42 18.09
CA GLY A 513 7.70 25.51 18.62
C GLY A 513 7.56 25.27 20.13
N ASP A 514 7.87 24.05 20.57
CA ASP A 514 7.79 23.63 21.97
C ASP A 514 9.07 23.92 22.76
N THR A 515 10.20 24.08 22.07
CA THR A 515 11.51 24.19 22.70
C THR A 515 12.34 25.35 22.15
N ASP A 516 13.16 25.95 23.01
CA ASP A 516 14.10 27.00 22.61
C ASP A 516 14.96 26.50 21.43
N THR A 517 15.19 27.37 20.46
CA THR A 517 16.00 27.12 19.26
C THR A 517 15.47 26.06 18.29
N GLN A 518 14.23 25.59 18.47
CA GLN A 518 13.59 24.69 17.50
C GLN A 518 13.36 25.35 16.14
N THR A 519 13.20 26.68 16.10
CA THR A 519 13.06 27.45 14.84
C THR A 519 12.01 26.86 13.89
N VAL A 520 10.83 26.52 14.42
CA VAL A 520 9.69 26.03 13.61
C VAL A 520 9.28 27.08 12.56
N GLY A 521 8.87 26.64 11.38
CA GLY A 521 8.51 27.52 10.27
C GLY A 521 9.73 27.99 9.46
N THR A 522 10.80 27.20 9.39
CA THR A 522 11.90 27.43 8.42
C THR A 522 11.52 27.09 6.99
N SER A 523 10.55 26.20 6.84
CA SER A 523 9.82 25.89 5.61
C SER A 523 8.37 25.62 5.98
N VAL A 524 7.48 25.85 5.04
CA VAL A 524 6.06 25.52 5.10
C VAL A 524 5.67 25.01 3.71
N THR A 525 4.74 24.06 3.64
CA THR A 525 4.06 23.71 2.38
C THR A 525 2.71 23.07 2.63
N GLY A 526 1.77 23.30 1.71
CA GLY A 526 0.46 22.66 1.71
C GLY A 526 0.40 21.44 0.82
N THR A 527 -0.20 20.36 1.27
CA THR A 527 -0.42 19.12 0.48
C THR A 527 -1.64 18.39 1.06
N ASP A 528 -2.49 17.80 0.23
CA ASP A 528 -3.57 16.89 0.67
C ASP A 528 -3.00 15.47 0.83
N ILE A 529 -2.31 15.25 1.96
CA ILE A 529 -1.53 14.02 2.17
C ILE A 529 -2.39 12.86 2.67
N ASP A 530 -3.54 13.14 3.30
CA ASP A 530 -4.49 12.12 3.76
C ASP A 530 -5.66 11.87 2.79
N ALA A 531 -5.62 12.53 1.62
CA ALA A 531 -6.58 12.43 0.54
C ALA A 531 -8.04 12.72 0.98
N ASP A 532 -8.23 13.55 2.00
CA ASP A 532 -9.57 13.95 2.45
C ASP A 532 -10.20 15.05 1.55
N GLY A 533 -9.40 15.59 0.62
CA GLY A 533 -9.74 16.68 -0.29
C GLY A 533 -9.44 18.06 0.29
N ARG A 534 -8.67 18.17 1.38
CA ARG A 534 -8.27 19.44 2.00
C ARG A 534 -6.77 19.50 2.00
N THR A 535 -6.23 20.68 1.71
CA THR A 535 -4.82 20.91 1.89
C THR A 535 -4.47 20.87 3.37
N ASP A 536 -3.61 19.94 3.75
CA ASP A 536 -2.95 19.84 5.04
C ASP A 536 -1.68 20.69 5.06
N LEU A 537 -1.09 20.87 6.24
CA LEU A 537 0.08 21.71 6.41
C LEU A 537 1.29 20.91 6.89
N VAL A 538 2.38 21.00 6.14
CA VAL A 538 3.70 20.53 6.54
C VAL A 538 4.53 21.73 7.02
N VAL A 539 5.00 21.67 8.26
CA VAL A 539 5.82 22.72 8.88
C VAL A 539 7.22 22.20 9.20
N GLY A 540 8.23 22.85 8.64
CA GLY A 540 9.63 22.47 8.83
C GLY A 540 10.33 23.15 10.00
N ALA A 541 11.25 22.41 10.60
CA ALA A 541 12.26 22.87 11.56
C ALA A 541 13.57 22.10 11.33
N PRO A 542 14.74 22.59 11.77
CA PRO A 542 16.00 21.85 11.63
C PRO A 542 16.02 20.44 12.23
N SER A 543 15.04 20.08 13.07
CA SER A 543 14.86 18.75 13.64
C SER A 543 13.93 17.81 12.87
N GLY A 544 13.17 18.29 11.88
CA GLY A 544 12.18 17.49 11.16
C GLY A 544 11.11 18.31 10.44
N LEU A 545 10.26 17.62 9.69
CA LEU A 545 8.99 18.12 9.17
C LEU A 545 7.85 17.64 10.05
N TYR A 546 6.87 18.48 10.30
CA TYR A 546 5.73 18.20 11.17
C TYR A 546 4.44 18.38 10.38
N LEU A 547 3.62 17.33 10.33
CA LEU A 547 2.37 17.32 9.59
C LEU A 547 1.20 17.71 10.50
N PHE A 548 0.36 18.61 9.99
CA PHE A 548 -0.86 19.08 10.62
C PHE A 548 -2.03 18.91 9.66
N LEU A 549 -2.93 17.98 9.97
CA LEU A 549 -4.11 17.73 9.16
C LEU A 549 -5.15 18.83 9.34
N SER A 550 -5.77 19.24 8.23
CA SER A 550 -6.84 20.23 8.18
C SER A 550 -8.17 19.65 8.69
N PRO A 551 -9.10 20.48 9.21
CA PRO A 551 -8.99 21.93 9.38
C PRO A 551 -8.14 22.33 10.60
N ILE A 552 -7.18 23.24 10.39
CA ILE A 552 -6.33 23.78 11.44
C ILE A 552 -7.01 25.00 12.07
N SER A 553 -7.10 25.04 13.41
CA SER A 553 -7.67 26.20 14.11
C SER A 553 -7.05 26.46 15.47
N GLY A 554 -7.01 27.74 15.86
CA GLY A 554 -6.56 28.17 17.18
C GLY A 554 -5.04 28.15 17.35
N THR A 555 -4.57 27.80 18.54
CA THR A 555 -3.13 27.77 18.85
C THR A 555 -2.72 26.34 19.16
N LEU A 556 -1.87 25.80 18.30
CA LEU A 556 -1.26 24.49 18.37
C LEU A 556 0.24 24.61 18.68
N THR A 557 0.85 23.49 19.05
CA THR A 557 2.30 23.36 19.07
C THR A 557 2.76 22.13 18.29
N VAL A 558 4.08 21.94 18.13
CA VAL A 558 4.65 20.74 17.49
C VAL A 558 4.24 19.43 18.19
N ALA A 559 3.87 19.49 19.47
CA ALA A 559 3.32 18.36 20.20
C ALA A 559 1.94 17.91 19.70
N ASP A 560 1.19 18.79 19.02
CA ASP A 560 -0.15 18.52 18.49
C ASP A 560 -0.14 17.96 17.05
N ARG A 561 1.04 17.78 16.45
CA ARG A 561 1.21 17.21 15.11
C ARG A 561 0.60 15.80 15.02
N GLN A 562 0.12 15.43 13.84
CA GLN A 562 -0.35 14.09 13.54
C GLN A 562 0.81 13.16 13.19
N ALA A 563 1.78 13.67 12.43
CA ALA A 563 2.98 12.92 12.06
C ALA A 563 4.23 13.80 12.04
N SER A 564 5.39 13.14 11.95
CA SER A 564 6.61 13.85 11.59
C SER A 564 7.56 13.02 10.75
N ILE A 565 8.36 13.70 9.93
CA ILE A 565 9.49 13.09 9.24
C ILE A 565 10.75 13.63 9.90
N THR A 566 11.52 12.74 10.54
CA THR A 566 12.73 13.12 11.30
C THR A 566 13.93 12.29 10.85
N ASP A 567 15.08 12.94 10.68
CA ASP A 567 16.35 12.28 10.43
C ASP A 567 17.48 13.23 10.86
N ALA A 568 18.64 12.70 11.23
CA ALA A 568 19.81 13.51 11.54
C ALA A 568 20.34 14.32 10.35
N GLN A 569 19.97 13.93 9.13
CA GLN A 569 20.30 14.62 7.89
C GLN A 569 19.31 15.75 7.55
N ILE A 570 18.08 15.69 8.07
CA ILE A 570 17.06 16.73 7.84
C ILE A 570 17.54 18.07 8.39
N ASN A 571 17.46 19.10 7.56
CA ASN A 571 17.58 20.48 7.97
C ASN A 571 16.31 21.31 7.63
N ALA A 572 15.29 20.65 7.07
CA ALA A 572 13.95 21.15 6.69
C ALA A 572 13.95 22.53 6.03
N ARG A 573 14.93 22.80 5.15
CA ARG A 573 14.99 24.04 4.38
C ARG A 573 14.21 23.96 3.07
N GLU A 574 14.23 22.79 2.44
CA GLU A 574 13.56 22.56 1.17
C GLU A 574 12.59 21.39 1.32
N ALA A 575 11.34 21.70 1.67
CA ALA A 575 10.17 20.84 1.47
C ALA A 575 9.20 21.57 0.54
N ARG A 576 8.59 20.84 -0.38
CA ARG A 576 7.68 21.38 -1.40
C ARG A 576 6.60 20.35 -1.72
N ASN A 577 5.38 20.83 -1.96
CA ASN A 577 4.37 20.13 -2.72
C ASN A 577 4.71 20.23 -4.22
N PRO A 578 5.03 19.12 -4.91
CA PRO A 578 5.27 19.10 -6.34
C PRO A 578 3.98 18.90 -7.17
N GLY A 579 2.81 18.79 -6.53
CA GLY A 579 1.56 18.29 -7.07
C GLY A 579 1.45 16.76 -6.93
N ASP A 580 0.43 16.21 -7.56
CA ASP A 580 0.18 14.77 -7.71
C ASP A 580 1.06 14.19 -8.84
N LEU A 581 2.23 13.61 -8.49
CA LEU A 581 3.21 13.09 -9.46
C LEU A 581 2.87 11.67 -9.94
N ASP A 582 2.06 10.91 -9.20
CA ASP A 582 1.69 9.54 -9.55
C ASP A 582 0.26 9.39 -10.12
N GLU A 583 -0.46 10.51 -10.19
CA GLU A 583 -1.81 10.67 -10.71
C GLU A 583 -2.87 9.90 -9.90
N ASP A 584 -2.65 9.72 -8.59
CA ASP A 584 -3.58 9.04 -7.69
C ASP A 584 -4.71 9.93 -7.13
N GLY A 585 -4.62 11.24 -7.36
CA GLY A 585 -5.55 12.26 -6.90
C GLY A 585 -5.15 12.94 -5.59
N SER A 586 -3.98 12.65 -5.05
CA SER A 586 -3.43 13.23 -3.82
C SER A 586 -2.11 13.94 -4.10
N ASP A 587 -1.82 15.00 -3.36
CA ASP A 587 -0.59 15.77 -3.57
C ASP A 587 0.59 15.10 -2.86
N ASP A 588 1.76 15.07 -3.51
CA ASP A 588 2.94 14.45 -2.93
C ASP A 588 3.78 15.40 -2.06
N LEU A 589 4.82 14.86 -1.41
CA LEU A 589 5.79 15.63 -0.65
C LEU A 589 7.23 15.36 -1.12
N LEU A 590 7.89 16.41 -1.59
CA LEU A 590 9.30 16.38 -1.99
C LEU A 590 10.19 17.06 -0.96
N ILE A 591 11.25 16.37 -0.53
CA ILE A 591 12.19 16.82 0.49
C ILE A 591 13.61 16.86 -0.08
N GLY A 592 14.29 18.00 0.05
CA GLY A 592 15.59 18.27 -0.54
C GLY A 592 16.70 18.54 0.47
N MET A 593 17.85 17.86 0.29
CA MET A 593 19.09 18.06 1.06
C MET A 593 20.34 17.78 0.18
N SER A 594 21.25 16.90 0.63
CA SER A 594 22.31 16.33 -0.21
C SER A 594 21.78 15.37 -1.27
N SER A 595 20.63 14.77 -0.98
CA SER A 595 19.81 13.92 -1.85
C SER A 595 18.40 14.51 -1.90
N ALA A 596 17.55 14.01 -2.79
CA ALA A 596 16.13 14.33 -2.83
C ALA A 596 15.31 13.07 -2.54
N TYR A 597 14.22 13.24 -1.80
CA TYR A 597 13.35 12.18 -1.29
C TYR A 597 11.92 12.54 -1.65
N LEU A 598 11.24 11.67 -2.38
CA LEU A 598 9.83 11.77 -2.67
C LEU A 598 9.08 10.85 -1.71
N PHE A 599 8.05 11.40 -1.09
CA PHE A 599 6.99 10.68 -0.40
C PHE A 599 5.73 10.88 -1.24
N LEU A 600 5.18 9.81 -1.80
CA LEU A 600 3.91 9.87 -2.49
C LEU A 600 2.82 10.16 -1.46
N GLY A 601 1.99 11.14 -1.80
CA GLY A 601 0.79 11.47 -1.06
C GLY A 601 -0.29 10.45 -1.36
N GLY A 602 -1.39 10.56 -0.62
CA GLY A 602 -2.42 9.54 -0.74
C GLY A 602 -1.92 8.20 -0.24
N ILE A 603 -2.48 7.15 -0.79
CA ILE A 603 -2.45 5.83 -0.18
C ILE A 603 -1.55 4.94 -1.03
N GLU A 604 -0.27 4.93 -0.65
CA GLU A 604 0.85 4.16 -1.24
C GLU A 604 1.35 3.06 -0.32
#